data_AF-A0AAV5U715-F1
#
_entry.id   AF-A0AAV5U715-F1
#
_cell.length_a   1.000
_cell.length_b   1.000
_cell.length_c   1.000
_cell.angle_alpha   90.00
_cell.angle_beta   90.00
_cell.angle_gamma   90.00
#
_symmetry.space_group_name_H-M   'P 1'
#
loop_
_entity.id
_entity.type
_entity.pdbx_description
1 polymer ?
#
loop_
_entity_poly.entity_id
_entity_poly.type
_entity_poly.pdbx_seq_one_letter_code
_entity_poly.pdbx_strand_id
1 'polypeptide(L)'
;MADNSNFVLRWEIDNPSAVAATRTADLTVFNEGGFEWVASIRPNTSFSLMDLSLTCCNHRGGDWKFNGLVTLVQIRNPTNHELQKNISLKLNNGNSVHNFGSVLHINHINICNECRINGKVVFEFHINNISSEGGYGVDRTDENIELKPILDLSKFASPKESNNVTLVIGDNKLRVCKDYLAMYSPVFAVMFFGEYD
;
A
#
# COMPACT_ATOMS: atom_id res chain seq x y z
N MET A 1 -0.66 19.30 -19.99
CA MET A 1 -0.32 18.50 -18.80
C MET A 1 -1.62 17.93 -18.29
N ALA A 2 -1.73 16.60 -18.20
CA ALA A 2 -2.94 15.97 -17.70
C ALA A 2 -3.10 16.32 -16.21
N ASP A 3 -4.31 16.68 -15.83
CA ASP A 3 -4.67 16.88 -14.44
C ASP A 3 -4.70 15.49 -13.77
N ASN A 4 -3.64 15.13 -13.05
CA ASN A 4 -3.54 13.87 -12.29
C ASN A 4 -4.45 13.87 -11.04
N SER A 5 -5.45 14.76 -10.97
CA SER A 5 -6.48 14.78 -9.94
C SER A 5 -7.39 13.56 -10.02
N ASN A 6 -7.58 12.95 -11.19
CA ASN A 6 -8.47 11.79 -11.36
C ASN A 6 -7.74 10.61 -12.00
N PHE A 7 -7.74 9.47 -11.32
CA PHE A 7 -7.10 8.25 -11.82
C PHE A 7 -7.83 6.99 -11.34
N VAL A 8 -7.63 5.88 -12.06
CA VAL A 8 -8.27 4.60 -11.76
C VAL A 8 -7.20 3.56 -11.48
N LEU A 9 -7.27 2.94 -10.29
CA LEU A 9 -6.45 1.78 -9.96
C LEU A 9 -7.25 0.52 -10.25
N ARG A 10 -6.76 -0.31 -11.16
CA ARG A 10 -7.44 -1.55 -11.56
C ARG A 10 -6.69 -2.75 -11.02
N TRP A 11 -7.35 -3.52 -10.16
CA TRP A 11 -6.82 -4.75 -9.59
C TRP A 11 -7.57 -5.96 -10.16
N GLU A 12 -6.84 -6.83 -10.85
CA GLU A 12 -7.35 -8.10 -11.35
C GLU A 12 -6.84 -9.24 -10.47
N ILE A 13 -7.77 -10.03 -9.96
CA ILE A 13 -7.47 -11.20 -9.13
C ILE A 13 -7.66 -12.45 -9.96
N ASP A 14 -6.54 -13.13 -10.21
CA ASP A 14 -6.53 -14.45 -10.79
C ASP A 14 -6.95 -15.52 -9.77
N ASN A 15 -7.56 -16.60 -10.27
CA ASN A 15 -8.03 -17.72 -9.45
C ASN A 15 -8.81 -17.31 -8.17
N PRO A 16 -9.95 -16.59 -8.32
CA PRO A 16 -10.75 -16.13 -7.19
C PRO A 16 -11.28 -17.26 -6.29
N SER A 17 -11.30 -18.51 -6.77
CA SER A 17 -11.60 -19.68 -5.94
C SER A 17 -10.57 -19.88 -4.83
N ALA A 18 -9.28 -19.72 -5.15
CA ALA A 18 -8.19 -19.83 -4.16
C ALA A 18 -8.27 -18.70 -3.13
N VAL A 19 -8.59 -17.48 -3.57
CA VAL A 19 -8.82 -16.33 -2.67
C VAL A 19 -10.03 -16.57 -1.77
N ALA A 20 -11.13 -17.12 -2.28
CA ALA A 20 -12.29 -17.45 -1.45
C ALA A 20 -11.98 -18.53 -0.40
N ALA A 21 -11.13 -19.50 -0.76
CA ALA A 21 -10.72 -20.58 0.14
C ALA A 21 -9.73 -20.11 1.23
N THR A 22 -8.73 -19.33 0.84
CA THR A 22 -7.67 -18.82 1.75
C THR A 22 -8.07 -17.54 2.48
N ARG A 23 -9.08 -16.83 1.97
CA ARG A 23 -9.54 -15.50 2.41
C ARG A 23 -8.45 -14.42 2.33
N THR A 24 -7.49 -14.62 1.45
CA THR A 24 -6.34 -13.73 1.22
C THR A 24 -6.08 -13.64 -0.27
N ALA A 25 -5.66 -12.47 -0.74
CA ALA A 25 -5.16 -12.28 -2.10
C ALA A 25 -3.83 -11.54 -2.05
N ASP A 26 -3.00 -11.78 -3.06
CA ASP A 26 -1.69 -11.15 -3.20
C ASP A 26 -1.83 -9.63 -3.25
N LEU A 27 -0.91 -8.95 -2.58
CA LEU A 27 -0.85 -7.50 -2.53
C LEU A 27 -0.56 -6.95 -3.93
N THR A 28 -1.31 -5.93 -4.35
CA THR A 28 -0.98 -5.18 -5.58
C THR A 28 -0.64 -3.75 -5.23
N VAL A 29 0.48 -3.29 -5.77
CA VAL A 29 1.03 -1.95 -5.55
C VAL A 29 0.81 -1.10 -6.80
N PHE A 30 0.27 0.10 -6.63
CA PHE A 30 0.08 1.09 -7.68
C PHE A 30 0.82 2.38 -7.33
N ASN A 31 1.38 3.05 -8.33
CA ASN A 31 2.12 4.31 -8.15
C ASN A 31 1.44 5.41 -8.96
N GLU A 32 0.46 6.08 -8.37
CA GLU A 32 -0.40 7.05 -9.08
C GLU A 32 -0.76 8.23 -8.17
N GLY A 33 -0.99 9.39 -8.79
CA GLY A 33 -1.31 10.63 -8.07
C GLY A 33 -0.19 11.11 -7.12
N GLY A 34 1.04 10.61 -7.31
CA GLY A 34 2.19 10.90 -6.46
C GLY A 34 2.21 10.15 -5.13
N PHE A 35 1.43 9.07 -5.00
CA PHE A 35 1.37 8.19 -3.84
C PHE A 35 1.55 6.73 -4.26
N GLU A 36 2.00 5.91 -3.31
CA GLU A 36 1.92 4.46 -3.42
C GLU A 36 0.58 3.99 -2.85
N TRP A 37 -0.13 3.14 -3.59
CA TRP A 37 -1.38 2.54 -3.18
C TRP A 37 -1.24 1.03 -3.11
N VAL A 38 -1.63 0.44 -1.99
CA VAL A 38 -1.57 -1.01 -1.79
C VAL A 38 -2.98 -1.55 -1.59
N ALA A 39 -3.44 -2.34 -2.56
CA ALA A 39 -4.69 -3.09 -2.45
C ALA A 39 -4.44 -4.47 -1.84
N SER A 40 -5.28 -4.90 -0.90
CA SER A 40 -5.18 -6.21 -0.27
C SER A 40 -6.53 -6.76 0.14
N ILE A 41 -6.63 -8.09 0.23
CA ILE A 41 -7.77 -8.78 0.84
C ILE A 41 -7.27 -9.54 2.06
N ARG A 42 -7.96 -9.36 3.19
CA ARG A 42 -7.64 -10.04 4.44
C ARG A 42 -8.87 -10.71 5.05
N PRO A 43 -8.69 -11.77 5.85
CA PRO A 43 -9.78 -12.37 6.60
C PRO A 43 -10.31 -11.37 7.63
N ASN A 44 -11.63 -11.19 7.70
CA ASN A 44 -12.26 -10.45 8.78
C ASN A 44 -12.31 -11.34 10.03
N THR A 45 -11.88 -10.83 11.19
CA THR A 45 -11.81 -11.60 12.45
C THR A 45 -13.19 -12.00 12.99
N SER A 46 -14.25 -11.33 12.56
CA SER A 46 -15.56 -11.41 13.21
C SER A 46 -16.59 -12.25 12.46
N PHE A 47 -16.37 -12.59 11.17
CA PHE A 47 -17.34 -13.32 10.34
C PHE A 47 -16.67 -14.11 9.20
N SER A 48 -17.42 -14.95 8.47
CA SER A 48 -17.00 -15.63 7.23
C SER A 48 -16.80 -14.69 6.03
N LEU A 49 -16.37 -13.46 6.29
CA LEU A 49 -16.30 -12.36 5.34
C LEU A 49 -14.85 -11.94 5.10
N MET A 50 -14.62 -11.32 3.95
CA MET A 50 -13.34 -10.77 3.54
C MET A 50 -13.41 -9.25 3.61
N ASP A 51 -12.31 -8.65 4.08
CA ASP A 51 -12.11 -7.21 4.05
C ASP A 51 -11.20 -6.86 2.89
N LEU A 52 -11.67 -5.95 2.02
CA LEU A 52 -10.81 -5.30 1.05
C LEU A 52 -10.23 -4.05 1.68
N SER A 53 -8.92 -3.91 1.60
CA SER A 53 -8.21 -2.73 2.05
C SER A 53 -7.56 -2.02 0.88
N LEU A 54 -7.69 -0.69 0.82
CA LEU A 54 -6.81 0.16 0.01
C LEU A 54 -5.99 1.04 0.96
N THR A 55 -4.67 0.90 0.92
CA THR A 55 -3.75 1.67 1.76
C THR A 55 -3.04 2.70 0.91
N CYS A 56 -2.90 3.92 1.40
CA CYS A 56 -2.10 4.97 0.76
C CYS A 56 -0.84 5.21 1.58
N CYS A 57 0.33 5.14 0.94
CA CYS A 57 1.65 5.33 1.52
C CYS A 57 2.43 6.40 0.74
N ASN A 58 3.36 7.07 1.43
CA ASN A 58 4.36 7.92 0.80
C ASN A 58 5.77 7.37 1.08
N HIS A 59 6.46 6.94 0.04
CA HIS A 59 7.80 6.32 0.15
C HIS A 59 8.87 7.22 0.75
N ARG A 60 8.75 8.55 0.62
CA ARG A 60 9.87 9.45 0.94
C ARG A 60 10.01 9.77 2.42
N GLY A 61 8.98 9.50 3.21
CA GLY A 61 8.92 9.83 4.63
C GLY A 61 8.99 11.34 4.88
N GLY A 62 8.09 11.82 5.72
CA GLY A 62 7.79 13.23 5.89
C GLY A 62 6.29 13.39 6.04
N ASP A 63 5.87 14.60 6.42
CA ASP A 63 4.46 14.91 6.60
C ASP A 63 3.77 14.94 5.25
N TRP A 64 2.70 14.16 5.14
CA TRP A 64 1.88 14.11 3.95
C TRP A 64 0.41 14.08 4.32
N LYS A 65 -0.41 14.65 3.44
CA LYS A 65 -1.86 14.60 3.54
C LYS A 65 -2.46 14.30 2.17
N PHE A 66 -3.46 13.45 2.15
CA PHE A 66 -4.29 13.20 0.99
C PHE A 66 -5.75 13.41 1.38
N ASN A 67 -6.47 14.19 0.60
CA ASN A 67 -7.91 14.36 0.71
C ASN A 67 -8.52 14.09 -0.66
N GLY A 68 -9.40 13.11 -0.72
CA GLY A 68 -10.01 12.71 -1.98
C GLY A 68 -11.28 11.90 -1.80
N LEU A 69 -11.92 11.62 -2.92
CA LEU A 69 -13.03 10.69 -3.02
C LEU A 69 -12.52 9.43 -3.68
N VAL A 70 -12.88 8.28 -3.12
CA VAL A 70 -12.62 6.97 -3.69
C VAL A 70 -13.93 6.27 -3.92
N THR A 71 -14.13 5.87 -5.15
CA THR A 71 -15.26 5.06 -5.59
C THR A 71 -14.73 3.67 -5.89
N LEU A 72 -15.10 2.69 -5.06
CA LEU A 72 -14.85 1.29 -5.36
C LEU A 72 -15.92 0.80 -6.35
N VAL A 73 -15.48 0.19 -7.44
CA VAL A 73 -16.32 -0.53 -8.39
C VAL A 73 -15.86 -1.99 -8.44
N GLN A 74 -16.76 -2.92 -8.14
CA GLN A 74 -16.53 -4.33 -8.48
C GLN A 74 -17.15 -4.59 -9.86
N ILE A 75 -16.32 -4.87 -10.87
CA ILE A 75 -16.81 -5.15 -12.21
C ILE A 75 -17.45 -6.55 -12.19
N ARG A 76 -18.73 -6.61 -12.55
CA ARG A 76 -19.48 -7.86 -12.73
C ARG A 76 -19.74 -8.09 -14.20
N ASN A 77 -20.11 -9.31 -14.56
CA ASN A 77 -20.49 -9.67 -15.92
C ASN A 77 -21.49 -8.63 -16.50
N PRO A 78 -21.46 -8.25 -17.79
CA PRO A 78 -22.14 -7.06 -18.34
C PRO A 78 -23.66 -7.00 -18.13
N THR A 79 -24.28 -8.11 -17.72
CA THR A 79 -25.71 -8.22 -17.43
C THR A 79 -26.09 -7.88 -16.00
N ASN A 80 -25.11 -7.72 -15.08
CA ASN A 80 -25.35 -7.50 -13.66
C ASN A 80 -24.68 -6.22 -13.15
N HIS A 81 -25.43 -5.51 -12.30
CA HIS A 81 -25.09 -4.25 -11.66
C HIS A 81 -23.66 -4.18 -11.12
N GLU A 82 -23.00 -3.05 -11.37
CA GLU A 82 -21.77 -2.64 -10.68
C GLU A 82 -22.07 -2.40 -9.20
N LEU A 83 -21.29 -3.02 -8.31
CA LEU A 83 -21.33 -2.64 -6.90
C LEU A 83 -20.43 -1.42 -6.73
N GLN A 84 -21.06 -0.26 -6.51
CA GLN A 84 -20.38 1.01 -6.32
C GLN A 84 -20.45 1.44 -4.85
N LYS A 85 -19.31 1.83 -4.28
CA LYS A 85 -19.25 2.43 -2.94
C LYS A 85 -18.39 3.68 -2.96
N ASN A 86 -19.00 4.82 -2.65
CA ASN A 86 -18.32 6.12 -2.60
C ASN A 86 -17.85 6.40 -1.18
N ILE A 87 -16.59 6.79 -1.02
CA ILE A 87 -15.98 7.03 0.29
C ILE A 87 -15.11 8.28 0.22
N SER A 88 -15.28 9.19 1.19
CA SER A 88 -14.37 10.32 1.37
C SER A 88 -13.19 9.88 2.24
N LEU A 89 -11.97 10.09 1.74
CA LEU A 89 -10.73 9.74 2.42
C LEU A 89 -9.98 11.00 2.83
N LYS A 90 -9.60 11.06 4.11
CA LYS A 90 -8.65 12.02 4.66
C LYS A 90 -7.52 11.23 5.32
N LEU A 91 -6.40 11.15 4.62
CA LEU A 91 -5.26 10.33 4.99
C LEU A 91 -4.09 11.25 5.34
N ASN A 92 -3.34 10.88 6.37
CA ASN A 92 -2.10 11.56 6.74
C ASN A 92 -1.17 10.57 7.47
N ASN A 93 0.10 10.95 7.63
CA ASN A 93 1.06 10.18 8.42
C ASN A 93 0.86 10.30 9.95
N GLY A 94 0.09 11.31 10.42
CA GLY A 94 -0.15 11.56 11.85
C GLY A 94 -1.20 10.63 12.49
N ASN A 95 -2.04 9.98 11.70
CA ASN A 95 -3.14 9.13 12.18
C ASN A 95 -2.72 7.71 12.57
N SER A 96 -1.42 7.40 12.60
CA SER A 96 -0.97 6.09 13.02
C SER A 96 0.45 6.12 13.58
N VAL A 97 0.59 5.66 14.82
CA VAL A 97 1.86 5.65 15.54
C VAL A 97 2.81 4.55 15.01
N HIS A 98 2.35 3.65 14.13
CA HIS A 98 3.16 2.52 13.63
C HIS A 98 2.87 2.04 12.19
N ASN A 99 1.98 2.67 11.43
CA ASN A 99 1.68 2.35 10.03
C ASN A 99 1.94 3.57 9.14
N PHE A 100 2.84 3.44 8.18
CA PHE A 100 3.16 4.48 7.19
C PHE A 100 2.04 4.77 6.18
N GLY A 101 0.83 4.25 6.42
CA GLY A 101 -0.33 4.44 5.56
C GLY A 101 -1.64 4.50 6.34
N SER A 102 -2.62 5.17 5.74
CA SER A 102 -4.01 5.14 6.19
C SER A 102 -4.79 4.11 5.37
N VAL A 103 -5.65 3.33 6.02
CA VAL A 103 -6.33 2.16 5.42
C VAL A 103 -7.81 2.43 5.23
N LEU A 104 -8.30 2.24 4.01
CA LEU A 104 -9.71 2.15 3.70
C LEU A 104 -10.17 0.70 3.86
N HIS A 105 -11.01 0.40 4.86
CA HIS A 105 -11.61 -0.92 5.04
C HIS A 105 -13.00 -0.99 4.41
N ILE A 106 -13.20 -1.95 3.52
CA ILE A 106 -14.50 -2.25 2.93
C ILE A 106 -14.89 -3.67 3.35
N ASN A 107 -15.82 -3.72 4.28
CA ASN A 107 -16.39 -4.97 4.79
C ASN A 107 -17.39 -5.55 3.79
N HIS A 108 -17.65 -6.86 3.91
CA HIS A 108 -18.71 -7.59 3.21
C HIS A 108 -18.53 -7.70 1.69
N ILE A 109 -17.29 -7.86 1.21
CA ILE A 109 -17.08 -8.14 -0.21
C ILE A 109 -17.33 -9.61 -0.50
N ASN A 110 -18.20 -9.84 -1.46
CA ASN A 110 -18.50 -11.18 -1.96
C ASN A 110 -17.75 -11.41 -3.27
N ILE A 111 -16.80 -12.35 -3.24
CA ILE A 111 -16.10 -12.87 -4.40
C ILE A 111 -16.86 -14.14 -4.82
N CYS A 112 -18.02 -13.97 -5.45
CA CYS A 112 -18.83 -15.09 -5.93
C CYS A 112 -18.50 -15.44 -7.39
N ASN A 113 -18.96 -16.62 -7.84
CA ASN A 113 -18.75 -17.09 -9.21
C ASN A 113 -19.36 -16.16 -10.28
N GLU A 114 -20.42 -15.44 -9.94
CA GLU A 114 -21.11 -14.50 -10.84
C GLU A 114 -20.33 -13.21 -11.07
N CYS A 115 -19.33 -12.92 -10.23
CA CYS A 115 -18.42 -11.78 -10.39
C CYS A 115 -17.24 -12.09 -11.31
N ARG A 116 -17.18 -13.30 -11.89
CA ARG A 116 -16.04 -13.73 -12.70
C ARG A 116 -16.19 -13.29 -14.15
N ILE A 117 -15.22 -12.51 -14.61
CA ILE A 117 -15.06 -12.14 -16.02
C ILE A 117 -13.82 -12.88 -16.51
N ASN A 118 -13.98 -13.79 -17.46
CA ASN A 118 -12.90 -14.62 -17.98
C ASN A 118 -12.11 -15.36 -16.86
N GLY A 119 -12.81 -15.81 -15.81
CA GLY A 119 -12.21 -16.50 -14.68
C GLY A 119 -11.53 -15.58 -13.63
N LYS A 120 -11.54 -14.26 -13.82
CA LYS A 120 -10.95 -13.28 -12.91
C LYS A 120 -12.02 -12.47 -12.19
N VAL A 121 -11.68 -11.90 -11.03
CA VAL A 121 -12.48 -10.83 -10.40
C VAL A 121 -11.73 -9.52 -10.55
N VAL A 122 -12.43 -8.45 -10.93
CA VAL A 122 -11.82 -7.14 -11.17
C VAL A 122 -12.42 -6.11 -10.21
N PHE A 123 -11.54 -5.41 -9.51
CA PHE A 123 -11.87 -4.25 -8.69
C PHE A 123 -11.23 -3.01 -9.31
N GLU A 124 -11.99 -1.93 -9.38
CA GLU A 124 -11.48 -0.61 -9.76
C GLU A 124 -11.69 0.38 -8.61
N PHE A 125 -10.64 1.13 -8.31
CA PHE A 125 -10.69 2.25 -7.38
C PHE A 125 -10.58 3.53 -8.18
N HIS A 126 -11.70 4.22 -8.34
CA HIS A 126 -11.79 5.49 -9.04
C HIS A 126 -11.50 6.59 -8.02
N ILE A 127 -10.32 7.19 -8.13
CA ILE A 127 -9.78 8.13 -7.16
C ILE A 127 -9.85 9.54 -7.73
N ASN A 128 -10.50 10.43 -7.00
CA ASN A 128 -10.53 11.86 -7.24
C ASN A 128 -9.79 12.57 -6.09
N ASN A 129 -8.57 13.00 -6.36
CA ASN A 129 -7.76 13.82 -5.49
C ASN A 129 -8.29 15.26 -5.47
N ILE A 130 -8.85 15.66 -4.32
CA ILE A 130 -9.32 17.03 -4.08
C ILE A 130 -8.15 17.92 -3.68
N SER A 131 -7.24 17.41 -2.86
CA SER A 131 -6.04 18.12 -2.42
C SER A 131 -5.02 17.14 -1.83
N SER A 132 -3.73 17.36 -2.11
CA SER A 132 -2.64 16.58 -1.53
C SER A 132 -1.47 17.48 -1.13
N GLU A 133 -0.89 17.22 0.05
CA GLU A 133 0.35 17.82 0.55
C GLU A 133 1.42 16.73 0.65
N GLY A 134 2.65 17.01 0.20
CA GLY A 134 3.76 16.06 0.30
C GLY A 134 3.70 14.86 -0.65
N GLY A 135 2.69 14.79 -1.54
CA GLY A 135 2.66 13.87 -2.67
C GLY A 135 3.60 14.29 -3.80
N TYR A 136 4.00 13.35 -4.65
CA TYR A 136 4.92 13.61 -5.77
C TYR A 136 4.26 14.54 -6.82
N GLY A 137 4.41 15.85 -6.63
CA GLY A 137 4.13 16.83 -7.67
C GLY A 137 5.23 16.77 -8.71
N VAL A 138 4.98 16.07 -9.83
CA VAL A 138 5.81 16.24 -11.03
C VAL A 138 5.45 17.61 -11.62
N ASP A 139 6.20 18.63 -11.20
CA ASP A 139 7.02 19.51 -12.05
C ASP A 139 6.99 21.00 -11.63
N ARG A 140 8.14 21.51 -11.14
CA ARG A 140 8.75 22.81 -11.48
C ARG A 140 9.92 23.18 -10.55
N THR A 141 11.13 23.02 -11.10
CA THR A 141 12.26 23.96 -11.01
C THR A 141 12.35 24.83 -9.75
N ASP A 142 12.95 24.30 -8.69
CA ASP A 142 13.73 25.10 -7.76
C ASP A 142 15.14 24.51 -7.69
N GLU A 143 16.04 25.12 -8.45
CA GLU A 143 17.47 25.04 -8.19
C GLU A 143 17.70 25.53 -6.75
N ASN A 144 18.36 24.70 -5.92
CA ASN A 144 18.62 24.87 -4.48
C ASN A 144 17.71 24.12 -3.49
N ILE A 145 17.17 22.96 -3.84
CA ILE A 145 16.86 21.97 -2.80
C ILE A 145 18.17 21.28 -2.41
N GLU A 146 18.71 21.68 -1.25
CA GLU A 146 19.76 20.94 -0.57
C GLU A 146 19.28 19.49 -0.41
N LEU A 147 19.82 18.59 -1.25
CA LEU A 147 19.49 17.17 -1.26
C LEU A 147 19.92 16.58 0.09
N LYS A 148 19.02 16.60 1.07
CA LYS A 148 19.17 15.79 2.27
C LYS A 148 19.36 14.33 1.80
N PRO A 149 20.36 13.62 2.35
CA PRO A 149 20.68 12.28 1.88
C PRO A 149 19.43 11.41 1.85
N ILE A 150 19.23 10.75 0.71
CA ILE A 150 18.08 9.92 0.32
C ILE A 150 17.78 8.81 1.35
N LEU A 151 18.71 8.57 2.26
CA LEU A 151 18.66 7.56 3.29
C LEU A 151 18.67 8.23 4.68
N ASP A 152 17.47 8.46 5.22
CA ASP A 152 17.33 8.84 6.64
C ASP A 152 17.57 7.61 7.51
N LEU A 153 18.83 7.43 7.88
CA LEU A 153 19.30 6.32 8.70
C LEU A 153 18.68 6.29 10.11
N SER A 154 18.14 7.42 10.59
CA SER A 154 17.52 7.48 11.92
C SER A 154 16.25 6.65 12.01
N LYS A 155 15.56 6.40 10.88
CA LYS A 155 14.37 5.55 10.80
C LYS A 155 14.65 4.07 11.05
N PHE A 156 15.91 3.65 10.91
CA PHE A 156 16.31 2.27 11.19
C PHE A 156 16.79 2.07 12.65
N ALA A 157 16.95 3.16 13.41
CA ALA A 157 17.39 3.10 14.79
C ALA A 157 16.24 2.68 15.71
N SER A 158 16.24 1.41 16.14
CA SER A 158 15.33 0.94 17.19
C SER A 158 15.89 1.28 18.59
N PRO A 159 15.10 1.91 19.48
CA PRO A 159 15.50 2.15 20.87
C PRO A 159 15.36 0.90 21.76
N LYS A 160 14.78 -0.20 21.27
CA LYS A 160 14.52 -1.42 22.07
C LYS A 160 15.47 -2.55 21.71
N GLU A 161 16.03 -3.18 22.75
CA GLU A 161 17.17 -4.11 22.73
C GLU A 161 16.93 -5.47 22.07
N SER A 162 15.70 -5.81 21.72
CA SER A 162 15.37 -7.11 21.13
C SER A 162 15.55 -7.06 19.60
N ASN A 163 16.62 -7.70 19.11
CA ASN A 163 16.95 -7.98 17.69
C ASN A 163 17.70 -6.90 16.88
N ASN A 164 18.63 -6.16 17.51
CA ASN A 164 19.44 -5.15 16.80
C ASN A 164 20.80 -5.68 16.34
N VAL A 165 21.01 -5.78 15.03
CA VAL A 165 22.35 -5.92 14.44
C VAL A 165 22.98 -4.55 14.25
N THR A 166 24.31 -4.47 14.26
CA THR A 166 25.03 -3.24 13.92
C THR A 166 25.60 -3.38 12.51
N LEU A 167 25.08 -2.61 11.56
CA LEU A 167 25.69 -2.46 10.25
C LEU A 167 26.87 -1.49 10.37
N VAL A 168 28.04 -1.94 9.91
CA VAL A 168 29.25 -1.12 9.86
C VAL A 168 29.53 -0.79 8.40
N ILE A 169 29.50 0.50 8.06
CA ILE A 169 29.73 0.99 6.70
C ILE A 169 30.85 2.03 6.77
N GLY A 170 32.07 1.61 6.40
CA GLY A 170 33.27 2.40 6.69
C GLY A 170 33.42 2.62 8.20
N ASP A 171 33.57 3.88 8.61
CA ASP A 171 33.68 4.25 10.03
C ASP A 171 32.31 4.44 10.72
N ASN A 172 31.21 4.37 9.97
CA ASN A 172 29.87 4.58 10.50
C ASN A 172 29.27 3.29 11.03
N LYS A 173 28.56 3.39 12.16
CA LYS A 173 27.84 2.27 12.78
C LYS A 173 26.36 2.60 12.90
N LEU A 174 25.52 1.69 12.43
CA LEU A 174 24.07 1.83 12.46
C LEU A 174 23.44 0.64 13.17
N ARG A 175 22.65 0.90 14.21
CA ARG A 175 21.85 -0.14 14.87
C ARG A 175 20.53 -0.30 14.13
N VAL A 176 20.24 -1.51 13.67
CA VAL A 176 19.06 -1.82 12.86
C VAL A 176 18.45 -3.16 13.25
N CYS A 177 17.14 -3.32 13.01
CA CYS A 177 16.44 -4.57 13.27
C CYS A 177 16.76 -5.62 12.20
N LYS A 178 17.22 -6.81 12.62
CA LYS A 178 17.56 -7.92 11.71
C LYS A 178 16.35 -8.40 10.88
N ASP A 179 15.17 -8.46 11.50
CA ASP A 179 13.95 -8.98 10.89
C ASP A 179 13.49 -8.02 9.78
N TYR A 180 13.66 -6.72 10.02
CA TYR A 180 13.37 -5.69 9.02
C TYR A 180 14.32 -5.76 7.82
N LEU A 181 15.63 -5.91 8.05
CA LEU A 181 16.59 -6.06 6.94
C LEU A 181 16.30 -7.32 6.11
N ALA A 182 15.98 -8.43 6.74
CA ALA A 182 15.65 -9.68 6.06
C ALA A 182 14.35 -9.57 5.24
N MET A 183 13.33 -8.88 5.76
CA MET A 183 12.07 -8.67 5.05
C MET A 183 12.25 -7.95 3.69
N TYR A 184 13.19 -7.02 3.60
CA TYR A 184 13.39 -6.18 2.42
C TYR A 184 14.67 -6.51 1.61
N SER A 185 15.46 -7.49 2.05
CA SER A 185 16.67 -7.91 1.34
C SER A 185 16.89 -9.42 1.50
N PRO A 186 16.76 -10.18 0.40
CA PRO A 186 17.05 -11.62 0.40
C PRO A 186 18.48 -11.91 0.87
N VAL A 187 19.44 -11.04 0.56
CA VAL A 187 20.83 -11.17 1.00
C VAL A 187 20.93 -11.13 2.53
N PHE A 188 20.21 -10.21 3.18
CA PHE A 188 20.19 -10.14 4.64
C PHE A 188 19.37 -11.27 5.27
N ALA A 189 18.30 -11.72 4.61
CA ALA A 189 17.54 -12.89 5.06
C ALA A 189 18.43 -14.13 5.14
N VAL A 190 19.16 -14.42 4.06
CA VAL A 190 20.13 -15.52 4.02
C VAL A 190 21.24 -15.31 5.05
N MET A 191 21.76 -14.09 5.17
CA MET A 191 22.86 -13.80 6.11
C MET A 191 22.45 -13.99 7.59
N PHE A 192 21.22 -13.67 7.96
CA PHE A 192 20.76 -13.75 9.36
C PHE A 192 20.08 -15.08 9.71
N PHE A 193 19.39 -15.70 8.75
CA PHE A 193 18.53 -16.86 9.01
C PHE A 193 18.93 -18.12 8.25
N GLY A 194 19.81 -18.01 7.25
CA GLY A 194 20.29 -19.16 6.47
C GLY A 194 19.21 -19.84 5.62
N GLU A 195 18.04 -19.23 5.47
CA GLU A 195 16.93 -19.76 4.68
C GLU A 195 17.05 -19.32 3.22
N TYR A 196 17.00 -20.31 2.31
CA TYR A 196 16.69 -20.13 0.90
C TYR A 196 15.21 -20.47 0.72
N ASP A 197 14.46 -19.57 0.09
CA ASP A 197 13.33 -19.97 -0.76
C ASP A 197 13.81 -19.99 -2.23
#